data_AF-A0A6C0IR49-F1
#
_entry.id   AF-A0A6C0IR49-F1
#
_cell.length_a   1.000
_cell.length_b   1.000
_cell.length_c   1.000
_cell.angle_alpha   90.00
_cell.angle_beta   90.00
_cell.angle_gamma   90.00
#
_symmetry.space_group_name_H-M   'P 1'
#
loop_
_entity.id
_entity.type
_entity.pdbx_description
1 polymer ?
#
loop_
_entity_poly.entity_id
_entity_poly.type
_entity_poly.pdbx_seq_one_letter_code
_entity_poly.pdbx_strand_id
1 'polypeptide(L)'
;MIIKVIINLYNIYMNLFNTINLPIFIISLAIGVFVTYITIPNTQKIIVYPNPNNIDQLLYKDHADNCFQFSSQEVKCPSDESKIQSYEVQ
;
A
#
# COMPACT_ATOMS: atom_id res chain seq x y z
N MET A 1 -37.40 -27.68 -21.83
CA MET A 1 -36.00 -27.91 -21.39
C MET A 1 -35.48 -26.78 -20.51
N ILE A 2 -35.52 -25.52 -20.98
CA ILE A 2 -35.02 -24.33 -20.26
C ILE A 2 -35.70 -24.10 -18.90
N ILE A 3 -37.01 -24.28 -18.80
CA ILE A 3 -37.75 -24.05 -17.54
C ILE A 3 -37.31 -24.99 -16.41
N LYS A 4 -37.00 -26.27 -16.71
CA LYS A 4 -36.48 -27.22 -15.71
C LYS A 4 -35.10 -26.81 -15.19
N VAL A 5 -34.26 -26.21 -16.04
CA VAL A 5 -32.92 -25.74 -15.67
C VAL A 5 -33.02 -24.56 -14.69
N ILE A 6 -33.91 -23.60 -14.97
CA ILE A 6 -34.18 -22.48 -14.07
C ILE A 6 -34.72 -22.94 -12.72
N ILE A 7 -35.67 -23.88 -12.71
CA ILE A 7 -36.21 -24.42 -11.45
C ILE A 7 -35.14 -25.17 -10.66
N ASN A 8 -34.24 -25.89 -11.33
CA ASN A 8 -33.14 -26.60 -10.67
C ASN A 8 -32.10 -25.62 -10.09
N LEU A 9 -31.74 -24.58 -10.83
CA LEU A 9 -30.89 -23.48 -10.33
C LEU A 9 -31.50 -22.78 -9.13
N TYR A 10 -32.80 -22.51 -9.18
CA TYR A 10 -33.53 -21.89 -8.06
C TYR A 10 -33.57 -22.81 -6.83
N ASN A 11 -33.80 -24.12 -7.02
CA ASN A 11 -33.77 -25.10 -5.93
C ASN A 11 -32.37 -25.26 -5.33
N ILE A 12 -31.31 -25.22 -6.15
CA ILE A 12 -29.92 -25.24 -5.68
C ILE A 12 -29.62 -23.99 -4.85
N TYR A 13 -30.05 -22.81 -5.31
CA TYR A 13 -29.91 -21.55 -4.58
C TYR A 13 -30.65 -21.59 -3.24
N MET A 14 -31.92 -21.99 -3.24
CA MET A 14 -32.73 -22.09 -2.02
C MET A 14 -32.18 -23.12 -1.02
N ASN A 15 -31.59 -24.23 -1.48
CA ASN A 15 -30.93 -25.21 -0.59
C ASN A 15 -29.64 -24.67 0.05
N LEU A 16 -28.87 -23.82 -0.64
CA LEU A 16 -27.63 -23.26 -0.12
C LEU A 16 -27.87 -22.33 1.08
N PHE A 17 -28.95 -21.54 1.04
CA PHE A 17 -29.32 -20.65 2.15
C PHE A 17 -30.13 -21.34 3.25
N ASN A 18 -30.53 -22.60 3.08
CA ASN A 18 -31.34 -23.33 4.05
C ASN A 18 -30.49 -23.97 5.18
N THR A 19 -29.17 -24.04 5.02
CA THR A 19 -28.24 -24.67 5.99
C THR A 19 -27.44 -23.66 6.80
N ILE A 20 -27.48 -22.37 6.43
CA ILE A 20 -26.67 -21.31 7.05
C ILE A 20 -27.57 -20.38 7.85
N ASN A 21 -27.27 -20.25 9.14
CA ASN A 21 -27.93 -19.29 10.01
C ASN A 21 -27.32 -17.88 9.77
N LEU A 22 -28.02 -17.07 8.97
CA LEU A 22 -27.55 -15.76 8.51
C LEU A 22 -27.11 -14.81 9.63
N PRO A 23 -27.86 -14.60 10.75
CA PRO A 23 -27.39 -13.71 11.81
C PRO A 23 -26.10 -14.20 12.49
N ILE A 24 -25.93 -15.51 12.67
CA ILE A 24 -24.70 -16.08 13.25
C ILE A 24 -23.51 -15.84 12.31
N PHE A 25 -23.70 -15.99 11.00
CA PHE A 25 -22.70 -15.71 9.98
C PHE A 25 -22.26 -14.24 9.98
N ILE A 26 -23.20 -13.31 10.09
CA ILE A 26 -22.87 -11.87 10.13
C ILE A 26 -22.11 -11.51 11.41
N ILE A 27 -22.49 -12.08 12.55
CA ILE A 27 -21.79 -11.86 13.82
C ILE A 27 -20.36 -12.39 13.76
N SER A 28 -20.15 -13.60 13.23
CA SER A 28 -18.80 -14.18 13.12
C SER A 28 -17.92 -13.40 12.13
N LEU A 29 -18.50 -12.91 11.03
CA LEU A 29 -17.82 -12.05 10.07
C LEU A 29 -17.40 -10.71 10.70
N ALA A 30 -18.29 -10.07 11.45
CA ALA A 30 -18.01 -8.80 12.11
C ALA A 30 -16.87 -8.94 13.14
N ILE A 31 -16.87 -10.02 13.92
CA ILE A 31 -15.79 -10.32 14.87
C ILE A 31 -14.46 -10.53 14.13
N GLY A 32 -14.46 -11.29 13.02
CA GLY A 32 -13.27 -11.52 12.22
C GLY A 32 -12.65 -10.22 11.69
N VAL A 33 -13.48 -9.36 11.09
CA VAL A 33 -13.04 -8.06 10.59
C VAL A 33 -12.51 -7.18 11.73
N PHE A 34 -13.21 -7.16 12.87
CA PHE A 34 -12.78 -6.40 14.04
C PHE A 34 -11.38 -6.83 14.55
N VAL A 35 -11.13 -8.13 14.67
CA VAL A 35 -9.82 -8.66 15.07
C VAL A 35 -8.74 -8.22 14.09
N THR A 36 -8.98 -8.36 12.78
CA THR A 36 -7.97 -7.93 11.78
C THR A 36 -7.63 -6.44 11.88
N TYR A 37 -8.64 -5.60 12.15
CA TYR A 37 -8.47 -4.16 12.27
C TYR A 37 -7.57 -3.78 13.45
N ILE A 38 -7.76 -4.39 14.63
CA ILE A 38 -6.95 -4.09 15.81
C ILE A 38 -5.55 -4.70 15.75
N THR A 39 -5.35 -5.75 14.94
CA THR A 39 -4.04 -6.40 14.77
C THR A 39 -3.16 -5.77 13.70
N ILE A 40 -3.69 -4.84 12.90
CA ILE A 40 -2.91 -4.20 11.83
C ILE A 40 -1.77 -3.38 12.45
N PRO A 41 -0.52 -3.57 12.00
CA PRO A 41 0.60 -2.76 12.48
C PRO A 41 0.49 -1.33 11.93
N ASN A 42 0.98 -0.36 12.70
CA ASN A 42 1.05 1.03 12.26
C ASN A 42 1.93 1.17 11.00
N THR A 43 1.49 1.99 10.06
CA THR A 43 2.28 2.30 8.85
C THR A 43 3.55 3.04 9.26
N GLN A 44 4.71 2.44 8.96
CA GLN A 44 6.00 3.06 9.22
C GLN A 44 6.28 4.09 8.11
N LYS A 45 6.45 5.36 8.50
CA LYS A 45 6.95 6.39 7.59
C LYS A 45 8.47 6.31 7.53
N ILE A 46 9.01 5.86 6.39
CA ILE A 46 10.45 5.83 6.13
C ILE A 46 10.85 7.17 5.53
N ILE A 47 11.75 7.90 6.21
CA ILE A 47 12.33 9.14 5.69
C ILE A 47 13.53 8.75 4.84
N VAL A 48 13.42 8.94 3.52
CA VAL A 48 14.49 8.65 2.56
C VAL A 48 15.04 9.98 2.06
N TYR A 49 16.36 10.12 2.08
CA TYR A 49 17.05 11.29 1.53
C TYR A 49 17.39 11.08 0.05
N PRO A 50 17.42 12.17 -0.75
CA PRO A 50 17.86 12.11 -2.13
C PRO A 50 19.34 11.72 -2.20
N ASN A 51 19.62 10.66 -2.94
CA ASN A 51 20.95 10.13 -3.25
C ASN A 51 21.08 10.09 -4.77
N PRO A 52 22.20 10.52 -5.38
CA PRO A 52 22.45 10.45 -6.82
C PRO A 52 21.96 9.18 -7.54
N ASN A 53 21.96 8.03 -6.86
CA ASN A 53 21.50 6.75 -7.42
C ASN A 53 19.97 6.54 -7.41
N ASN A 54 19.22 7.27 -6.58
CA ASN A 54 17.77 7.10 -6.37
C ASN A 54 16.93 8.31 -6.83
N ILE A 55 17.58 9.35 -7.40
CA ILE A 55 16.97 10.62 -7.80
C ILE A 55 15.82 10.41 -8.81
N ASP A 56 15.97 9.48 -9.75
CA ASP A 56 14.98 9.25 -10.81
C ASP A 56 13.84 8.31 -10.40
N GLN A 57 13.94 7.69 -9.22
CA GLN A 57 13.01 6.64 -8.78
C GLN A 57 12.00 7.11 -7.73
N LEU A 58 12.28 8.25 -7.08
CA LEU A 58 11.52 8.72 -5.91
C LEU A 58 11.11 10.18 -6.05
N LEU A 59 9.84 10.46 -5.74
CA LEU A 59 9.32 11.82 -5.55
C LEU A 59 9.32 12.15 -4.05
N TYR A 60 9.85 13.32 -3.72
CA TYR A 60 10.02 13.77 -2.35
C TYR A 60 8.88 14.71 -1.97
N LYS A 61 8.23 14.43 -0.84
CA LYS A 61 7.12 15.22 -0.34
C LYS A 61 7.61 16.16 0.77
N ASP A 62 7.32 17.45 0.64
CA ASP A 62 7.64 18.43 1.68
C ASP A 62 6.57 18.47 2.80
N HIS A 63 6.80 19.32 3.79
CA HIS A 63 5.85 19.55 4.89
C HIS A 63 4.58 20.31 4.46
N ALA A 64 4.56 20.91 3.28
CA ALA A 64 3.43 21.66 2.71
C ALA A 64 2.63 20.84 1.68
N ASP A 65 2.86 19.53 1.60
CA ASP A 65 2.21 18.59 0.68
C ASP A 65 2.55 18.79 -0.81
N ASN A 66 3.69 19.42 -1.11
CA ASN A 66 4.21 19.55 -2.47
C ASN A 66 5.17 18.40 -2.79
N CYS A 67 5.09 17.89 -4.01
CA CYS A 67 5.97 16.84 -4.53
C CYS A 67 7.10 17.46 -5.38
N PHE A 68 8.35 17.10 -5.08
CA PHE A 68 9.54 17.53 -5.79
C PHE A 68 10.31 16.36 -6.36
N GLN A 69 10.95 16.60 -7.51
CA GLN A 69 11.92 15.70 -8.11
C GLN A 69 13.27 16.40 -8.09
N PHE A 70 14.30 15.72 -7.59
CA PHE A 70 15.67 16.24 -7.64
C PHE A 70 16.29 15.89 -9.01
N SER A 71 17.35 16.60 -9.38
CA SER A 71 18.19 16.22 -10.52
C SER A 71 19.63 16.53 -10.13
N SER A 72 20.53 15.55 -10.26
CA SER A 72 21.95 15.76 -10.04
C SER A 72 22.65 16.01 -11.35
N GLN A 73 23.55 16.99 -11.37
CA GLN A 73 24.48 17.20 -12.47
C GLN A 73 25.86 16.74 -12.05
N GLU A 74 26.46 15.85 -12.84
CA GLU A 74 27.83 15.42 -12.62
C GLU A 74 28.79 16.55 -13.04
N VAL A 75 29.66 16.97 -12.12
CA VAL A 75 30.65 18.01 -12.36
C VAL A 75 32.05 17.45 -12.15
N LYS A 76 33.04 18.00 -12.86
CA LYS A 76 34.44 17.62 -12.64
C LYS A 76 34.90 18.17 -11.30
N CYS A 77 35.45 17.30 -10.45
CA CYS A 77 36.06 17.72 -9.19
C CYS A 77 37.23 18.69 -9.48
N PRO A 78 37.30 19.85 -8.81
CA PRO A 78 38.44 20.74 -8.92
C PRO A 78 39.69 20.07 -8.36
N SER A 79 40.86 20.35 -8.96
CA SER A 79 42.15 19.82 -8.49
C SER A 79 42.62 20.43 -7.16
N ASP A 80 41.96 21.50 -6.72
CA ASP A 80 42.26 22.24 -5.50
C ASP A 80 41.31 21.78 -4.38
N GLU A 81 41.87 21.06 -3.41
CA GLU A 81 41.13 20.46 -2.28
C GLU A 81 40.41 21.51 -1.42
N SER A 82 40.90 22.76 -1.39
CA SER A 82 40.27 23.85 -0.63
C SER A 82 38.90 24.26 -1.17
N LYS A 83 38.58 23.87 -2.41
CA LYS A 83 37.29 24.12 -3.06
C LYS A 83 36.31 22.95 -2.91
N ILE A 84 36.72 21.88 -2.23
CA ILE A 84 35.91 20.70 -2.00
C ILE A 84 35.35 20.78 -0.58
N GLN A 85 34.03 20.95 -0.46
CA GLN A 85 33.36 20.94 0.83
C GLN A 85 33.02 19.49 1.21
N SER A 86 33.64 18.98 2.26
CA SER A 86 33.28 17.67 2.83
C SER A 86 32.02 17.80 3.68
N TYR A 87 31.14 16.80 3.56
CA TYR A 87 30.01 16.60 4.45
C TYR A 87 30.09 15.18 4.99
N GLU A 88 29.87 15.01 6.30
CA GLU A 88 29.73 13.69 6.90
C GLU A 88 28.34 13.15 6.53
N VAL A 89 28.31 12.10 5.71
CA VAL A 89 27.12 11.27 5.54
C VAL A 89 26.97 10.41 6.79
N GLN A 90 25.90 10.65 7.53
CA GLN A 90 25.54 9.90 8.75
C GLN A 90 25.12 8.47 8.45
#